data_AF-A0A074VL18-F1
#
_entry.id   AF-A0A074VL18-F1
#
_cell.length_a   1.000
_cell.length_b   1.000
_cell.length_c   1.000
_cell.angle_alpha   90.00
_cell.angle_beta   90.00
_cell.angle_gamma   90.00
#
_symmetry.space_group_name_H-M   'P 1'
#
loop_
_entity.id
_entity.type
_entity.pdbx_description
1 polymer ?
#
loop_
_entity_poly.entity_id
_entity_poly.type
_entity_poly.pdbx_seq_one_letter_code
_entity_poly.pdbx_strand_id
1 'polypeptide(L)'
;MGLISADWGKQGNTEFVDFALEISITQREPAMFYGVLSNTSVMAPPSKSISMRQKPYQSQWLRHKAIESLREAIMDPKRAYTDAVILSVCHVYFSEALQMERHNALNIHGPALKRMVDSRGGVSIIAASGRNGLLLSRYLSWTDRIVASTLNCQLLFGNYVEDHTLGRAQWNGMWSKVQTMI
;
A
#
# COMPACT_ATOMS: atom_id res chain seq x y z
N MET A 1 25.98 -10.97 -15.17
CA MET A 1 24.80 -10.38 -15.82
C MET A 1 23.60 -11.28 -15.53
N GLY A 2 22.95 -11.08 -14.39
CA GLY A 2 21.66 -11.70 -14.09
C GLY A 2 20.63 -10.59 -14.13
N LEU A 3 20.00 -10.39 -15.29
CA LEU A 3 18.82 -9.54 -15.40
C LEU A 3 17.87 -9.98 -14.29
N ILE A 4 17.53 -9.08 -13.37
CA ILE A 4 16.34 -9.25 -12.57
C ILE A 4 15.19 -9.11 -13.58
N SER A 5 14.87 -10.18 -14.30
CA SER A 5 13.51 -10.39 -14.78
C SER A 5 12.71 -10.70 -13.52
N ALA A 6 12.43 -9.68 -12.72
CA ALA A 6 11.35 -9.82 -11.76
C ALA A 6 10.11 -9.92 -12.62
N ASP A 7 9.63 -11.15 -12.70
CA ASP A 7 8.58 -11.74 -13.52
C ASP A 7 7.19 -11.10 -13.33
N TRP A 8 7.10 -9.85 -12.85
CA TRP A 8 5.85 -9.16 -12.55
C TRP A 8 4.94 -9.04 -13.78
N GLY A 9 5.52 -8.82 -14.96
CA GLY A 9 4.78 -8.74 -16.23
C GLY A 9 4.47 -10.09 -16.87
N LYS A 10 5.19 -11.17 -16.52
CA LYS A 10 4.96 -12.51 -17.09
C LYS A 10 4.08 -13.40 -16.22
N GLN A 11 3.89 -13.06 -14.93
CA GLN A 11 3.01 -13.77 -14.01
C GLN A 11 1.56 -13.27 -13.97
N GLY A 12 1.14 -12.37 -14.88
CA GLY A 12 -0.27 -11.96 -14.96
C GLY A 12 -0.77 -11.13 -13.77
N ASN A 13 0.10 -10.62 -12.90
CA ASN A 13 -0.25 -9.86 -11.70
C ASN A 13 -0.38 -8.35 -11.95
N THR A 14 -0.92 -7.93 -13.10
CA THR A 14 -1.28 -6.51 -13.33
C THR A 14 -2.33 -6.01 -12.34
N GLU A 15 -3.07 -6.95 -11.72
CA GLU A 15 -4.08 -6.70 -10.68
C GLU A 15 -3.58 -5.80 -9.54
N PHE A 16 -2.31 -5.89 -9.12
CA PHE A 16 -1.78 -5.05 -8.03
C PHE A 16 -1.58 -3.58 -8.42
N VAL A 17 -1.38 -3.30 -9.70
CA VAL A 17 -1.27 -1.94 -10.25
C VAL A 17 -2.65 -1.42 -10.62
N ASP A 18 -3.45 -2.26 -11.27
CA ASP A 18 -4.78 -1.91 -11.79
C ASP A 18 -5.78 -1.68 -10.64
N PHE A 19 -5.70 -2.45 -9.55
CA PHE A 19 -6.70 -2.39 -8.48
C PHE A 19 -6.75 -1.06 -7.73
N ALA A 20 -5.60 -0.49 -7.37
CA ALA A 20 -5.58 0.79 -6.67
C ALA A 20 -6.10 1.94 -7.56
N LEU A 21 -5.82 1.87 -8.87
CA LEU A 21 -6.36 2.79 -9.86
C LEU A 21 -7.87 2.57 -10.07
N GLU A 22 -8.32 1.32 -10.16
CA GLU A 22 -9.73 0.96 -10.31
C GLU A 22 -10.56 1.43 -9.10
N ILE A 23 -10.10 1.19 -7.88
CA ILE A 23 -10.76 1.68 -6.66
C ILE A 23 -10.78 3.21 -6.62
N SER A 24 -9.66 3.87 -6.97
CA SER A 24 -9.57 5.33 -7.03
C SER A 24 -10.59 5.92 -8.00
N ILE A 25 -10.72 5.34 -9.20
CA ILE A 25 -11.65 5.79 -10.24
C ILE A 25 -13.10 5.50 -9.87
N THR A 26 -13.38 4.31 -9.32
CA THR A 26 -14.75 3.85 -9.05
C THR A 26 -15.35 4.49 -7.81
N GLN A 27 -14.58 4.64 -6.72
CA GLN A 27 -15.08 5.21 -5.46
C GLN A 27 -14.88 6.72 -5.36
N ARG A 28 -14.12 7.33 -6.28
CA ARG A 28 -13.89 8.80 -6.37
C ARG A 28 -13.44 9.43 -5.05
N GLU A 29 -12.66 8.69 -4.26
CA GLU A 29 -12.16 9.17 -2.96
C GLU A 29 -10.92 10.04 -3.18
N PRO A 30 -10.93 11.34 -2.81
CA PRO A 30 -9.78 12.23 -3.00
C PRO A 30 -8.49 11.72 -2.35
N ALA A 31 -8.59 11.06 -1.19
CA ALA A 31 -7.44 10.48 -0.52
C ALA A 31 -6.74 9.40 -1.36
N MET A 32 -7.50 8.61 -2.13
CA MET A 32 -6.96 7.57 -3.00
C MET A 32 -6.16 8.18 -4.15
N PHE A 33 -6.65 9.26 -4.75
CA PHE A 33 -5.95 9.94 -5.83
C PHE A 33 -4.55 10.38 -5.40
N TYR A 34 -4.44 11.06 -4.26
CA TYR A 34 -3.16 11.53 -3.75
C TYR A 34 -2.28 10.38 -3.24
N GLY A 35 -2.85 9.38 -2.57
CA GLY A 35 -2.14 8.21 -2.04
C GLY A 35 -1.50 7.35 -3.13
N VAL A 36 -2.24 7.06 -4.21
CA VAL A 36 -1.73 6.28 -5.35
C VAL A 36 -0.60 7.02 -6.05
N LEU A 37 -0.74 8.34 -6.28
CA LEU A 37 0.33 9.13 -6.89
C LEU A 37 1.57 9.20 -5.99
N SER A 38 1.40 9.38 -4.68
CA SER A 38 2.53 9.38 -3.73
C SER A 38 3.29 8.04 -3.79
N ASN A 39 2.60 6.91 -3.71
CA ASN A 39 3.26 5.60 -3.77
C ASN A 39 3.90 5.30 -5.11
N THR A 40 3.19 5.57 -6.21
CA THR A 40 3.73 5.38 -7.58
C THR A 40 4.99 6.21 -7.76
N SER A 41 5.02 7.42 -7.21
CA SER A 41 6.17 8.31 -7.30
C SER A 41 7.42 7.79 -6.57
N VAL A 42 7.22 7.05 -5.47
CA VAL A 42 8.29 6.42 -4.67
C VAL A 42 8.78 5.13 -5.34
N MET A 43 7.87 4.36 -5.94
CA MET A 43 8.17 3.10 -6.62
C MET A 43 8.76 3.27 -8.03
N ALA A 44 8.58 4.44 -8.65
CA ALA A 44 9.04 4.70 -10.01
C ALA A 44 10.58 4.54 -10.14
N PRO A 45 11.08 4.06 -11.31
CA PRO A 45 12.51 3.90 -11.53
C PRO A 45 13.29 5.23 -11.62
N PRO A 46 14.39 5.46 -10.86
CA PRO A 46 15.29 6.62 -10.95
C PRO A 46 15.65 7.14 -12.34
N SER A 47 15.65 6.29 -13.37
CA SER A 47 15.93 6.70 -14.74
C SER A 47 14.80 7.49 -15.41
N LYS A 48 13.61 7.55 -14.82
CA LYS A 48 12.47 8.34 -15.33
C LYS A 48 12.38 9.68 -14.60
N SER A 49 12.05 10.74 -15.35
CA SER A 49 11.83 12.10 -14.83
C SER A 49 10.70 12.22 -13.79
N ILE A 50 9.81 11.22 -13.75
CA ILE A 50 8.72 11.07 -12.79
C ILE A 50 9.18 10.33 -11.51
N SER A 51 10.36 9.69 -11.52
CA SER A 51 10.89 9.06 -10.31
C SER A 51 11.32 10.12 -9.32
N MET A 52 10.49 10.26 -8.31
CA MET A 52 10.59 11.30 -7.30
C MET A 52 11.69 11.04 -6.27
N ARG A 53 12.49 9.97 -6.42
CA ARG A 53 13.79 9.83 -5.73
C ARG A 53 14.71 11.03 -5.97
N GLN A 54 14.54 11.75 -7.08
CA GLN A 54 15.29 12.98 -7.37
C GLN A 54 14.64 14.26 -6.78
N LYS A 55 13.37 14.21 -6.34
CA LYS A 55 12.59 15.38 -5.88
C LYS A 55 11.69 15.03 -4.68
N PRO A 56 12.24 14.68 -3.52
CA PRO A 56 11.50 14.13 -2.37
C PRO A 56 10.35 15.01 -1.86
N TYR A 57 10.40 16.32 -2.12
CA TYR A 57 9.34 17.26 -1.73
C TYR A 57 7.96 16.91 -2.31
N GLN A 58 7.85 16.48 -3.57
CA GLN A 58 6.50 16.29 -4.16
C GLN A 58 5.83 15.01 -3.65
N SER A 59 6.57 13.94 -3.37
CA SER A 59 6.00 12.72 -2.76
C SER A 59 5.50 13.00 -1.34
N GLN A 60 6.24 13.81 -0.58
CA GLN A 60 5.84 14.28 0.73
C GLN A 60 4.60 15.18 0.66
N TRP A 61 4.55 16.11 -0.30
CA TRP A 61 3.39 16.97 -0.52
C TRP A 61 2.14 16.16 -0.90
N LEU A 62 2.26 15.19 -1.82
CA LEU A 62 1.17 14.29 -2.20
C LEU A 62 0.66 13.48 -1.00
N ARG A 63 1.58 12.96 -0.17
CA ARG A 63 1.20 12.26 1.06
C ARG A 63 0.49 13.18 2.05
N HIS A 64 0.95 14.42 2.21
CA HIS A 64 0.28 15.40 3.05
C HIS A 64 -1.14 15.68 2.56
N LYS A 65 -1.34 15.84 1.25
CA LYS A 65 -2.67 15.97 0.64
C LYS A 65 -3.55 14.74 0.86
N ALA A 66 -2.99 13.53 0.79
CA ALA A 66 -3.72 12.31 1.12
C ALA A 66 -4.19 12.32 2.60
N ILE A 67 -3.34 12.74 3.53
CA ILE A 67 -3.68 12.83 4.96
C ILE A 67 -4.75 13.91 5.23
N GLU A 68 -4.66 15.07 4.57
CA GLU A 68 -5.70 16.11 4.66
C GLU A 68 -7.05 15.58 4.18
N SER A 69 -7.11 14.93 3.01
CA SER A 69 -8.34 14.33 2.50
C SER A 69 -8.86 13.17 3.37
N LEU A 70 -7.95 12.35 3.93
CA LEU A 70 -8.32 11.29 4.86
C LEU A 70 -9.01 11.85 6.10
N ARG A 71 -8.55 12.99 6.63
CA ARG A 71 -9.17 13.62 7.80
C ARG A 71 -10.64 13.97 7.53
N GLU A 72 -10.97 14.43 6.34
CA GLU A 72 -12.36 14.70 5.97
C GLU A 72 -13.16 13.40 5.81
N ALA A 73 -12.55 12.38 5.19
CA ALA A 73 -13.21 11.09 4.95
C ALA A 73 -13.55 10.34 6.25
N ILE A 74 -12.66 10.35 7.25
CA ILE A 74 -12.89 9.65 8.53
C ILE A 74 -13.95 10.32 9.41
N MET A 75 -14.22 11.61 9.19
CA MET A 75 -15.27 12.34 9.92
C MET A 75 -16.67 12.06 9.38
N ASP A 76 -16.79 11.48 8.17
CA ASP A 76 -18.05 11.02 7.61
C ASP A 76 -18.21 9.51 7.85
N PRO A 77 -19.16 9.08 8.71
CA PRO A 77 -19.38 7.67 9.02
C PRO A 77 -19.68 6.78 7.80
N LYS A 78 -20.24 7.37 6.73
CA LYS A 78 -20.54 6.63 5.49
C LYS A 78 -19.28 6.37 4.65
N ARG A 79 -18.23 7.19 4.83
CA ARG A 79 -16.98 7.11 4.07
C ARG A 79 -15.86 6.42 4.84
N ALA A 80 -15.81 6.64 6.16
CA ALA A 80 -14.68 6.31 7.03
C ALA A 80 -14.15 4.87 6.93
N TYR A 81 -14.99 3.89 6.56
CA TYR A 81 -14.61 2.48 6.48
C TYR A 81 -14.81 1.85 5.10
N THR A 82 -14.94 2.67 4.05
CA THR A 82 -15.01 2.17 2.67
C THR A 82 -13.68 1.56 2.24
N ASP A 83 -13.69 0.72 1.20
CA ASP A 83 -12.47 0.10 0.66
C ASP A 83 -11.44 1.19 0.27
N ALA A 84 -11.88 2.29 -0.36
CA ALA A 84 -11.01 3.38 -0.77
C ALA A 84 -10.34 4.11 0.40
N VAL A 85 -11.06 4.37 1.50
CA VAL A 85 -10.46 5.03 2.67
C VAL A 85 -9.48 4.10 3.38
N ILE A 86 -9.82 2.82 3.52
CA ILE A 86 -8.90 1.81 4.08
C ILE A 86 -7.63 1.69 3.22
N LEU A 87 -7.80 1.60 1.90
CA LEU A 87 -6.69 1.53 0.97
C LEU A 87 -5.85 2.81 0.98
N SER A 88 -6.46 3.98 1.12
CA SER A 88 -5.76 5.26 1.27
C SER A 88 -4.88 5.30 2.51
N VAL A 89 -5.39 4.86 3.67
CA VAL A 89 -4.59 4.75 4.90
C VAL A 89 -3.46 3.73 4.71
N CYS A 90 -3.72 2.62 4.02
CA CYS A 90 -2.70 1.63 3.65
C CYS A 90 -1.58 2.25 2.79
N HIS A 91 -1.93 3.10 1.82
CA HIS A 91 -0.96 3.83 1.00
C HIS A 91 -0.09 4.77 1.84
N VAL A 92 -0.69 5.55 2.75
CA VAL A 92 0.05 6.45 3.65
C VAL A 92 0.99 5.66 4.57
N TYR A 93 0.49 4.61 5.23
CA TYR A 93 1.26 3.71 6.08
C TYR A 93 2.47 3.12 5.33
N PHE A 94 2.24 2.62 4.12
CA PHE A 94 3.28 2.06 3.28
C PHE A 94 4.34 3.11 2.89
N SER A 95 3.90 4.30 2.46
CA SER A 95 4.80 5.38 2.08
C SER A 95 5.69 5.82 3.25
N GLU A 96 5.14 5.92 4.45
CA GLU A 96 5.88 6.27 5.66
C GLU A 96 6.95 5.25 6.00
N ALA A 97 6.62 3.97 5.90
CA ALA A 97 7.56 2.89 6.11
C ALA A 97 8.72 2.94 5.10
N LEU A 98 8.43 3.15 3.82
CA LEU A 98 9.46 3.24 2.78
C LEU A 98 10.38 4.46 2.93
N GLN A 99 9.86 5.56 3.51
CA GLN A 99 10.63 6.77 3.80
C GLN A 99 11.33 6.72 5.17
N MET A 100 11.30 5.57 5.86
CA MET A 100 11.88 5.37 7.19
C MET A 100 11.27 6.27 8.28
N GLU A 101 10.04 6.75 8.09
CA GLU A 101 9.28 7.48 9.10
C GLU A 101 8.61 6.52 10.09
N ARG A 102 9.44 5.75 10.81
CA ARG A 102 9.01 4.65 11.69
C ARG A 102 7.92 5.05 12.67
N HIS A 103 8.05 6.22 13.30
CA HIS A 103 7.10 6.67 14.31
C HIS A 103 5.69 6.83 13.73
N ASN A 104 5.57 7.48 12.57
CA ASN A 104 4.28 7.71 11.92
C ASN A 104 3.67 6.39 11.46
N ALA A 105 4.46 5.55 10.79
CA ALA A 105 4.01 4.26 10.29
C ALA A 105 3.51 3.34 11.42
N LEU A 106 4.29 3.16 12.49
CA LEU A 106 4.00 2.16 13.52
C LEU A 106 3.10 2.66 14.64
N ASN A 107 3.08 3.95 14.96
CA ASN A 107 2.32 4.48 16.10
C ASN A 107 1.07 5.27 15.69
N ILE A 108 0.96 5.68 14.43
CA ILE A 108 -0.17 6.51 13.95
C ILE A 108 -0.99 5.73 12.93
N HIS A 109 -0.46 5.53 11.72
CA HIS A 109 -1.26 5.02 10.60
C HIS A 109 -1.41 3.50 10.60
N GLY A 110 -0.42 2.74 11.05
CA GLY A 110 -0.54 1.28 11.24
C GLY A 110 -1.67 0.92 12.22
N PRO A 111 -1.68 1.47 13.45
CA PRO A 111 -2.77 1.24 14.40
C PRO A 111 -4.13 1.71 13.89
N ALA A 112 -4.19 2.84 13.17
CA ALA A 112 -5.43 3.33 12.56
C ALA A 112 -5.96 2.35 11.50
N LEU A 113 -5.09 1.90 10.59
CA LEU A 113 -5.42 0.92 9.56
C LEU A 113 -5.93 -0.38 10.18
N LYS A 114 -5.26 -0.88 11.22
CA LYS A 114 -5.68 -2.08 11.93
C LYS A 114 -7.08 -1.95 12.51
N ARG A 115 -7.39 -0.85 13.19
CA ARG A 115 -8.74 -0.61 13.71
C ARG A 115 -9.79 -0.59 12.60
N MET A 116 -9.50 0.02 11.46
CA MET A 116 -10.45 0.08 10.34
C MET A 116 -10.74 -1.31 9.74
N VAL A 117 -9.70 -2.14 9.60
CA VAL A 117 -9.84 -3.52 9.13
C VAL A 117 -10.57 -4.39 10.16
N ASP A 118 -10.23 -4.27 11.44
CA ASP A 118 -10.88 -5.00 12.52
C ASP A 118 -12.37 -4.63 12.64
N SER A 119 -12.73 -3.35 12.44
CA SER A 119 -14.14 -2.89 12.38
C SER A 119 -14.95 -3.53 11.25
N ARG A 120 -14.29 -4.10 10.23
CA ARG A 120 -14.92 -4.87 9.14
C ARG A 120 -14.85 -6.39 9.35
N GLY A 121 -14.49 -6.83 10.55
CA GLY A 121 -14.37 -8.25 10.88
C GLY A 121 -13.01 -8.87 10.51
N GLY A 122 -12.03 -8.05 10.13
CA GLY A 122 -10.67 -8.51 9.81
C GLY A 122 -10.46 -8.85 8.33
N VAL A 123 -9.19 -9.09 7.98
CA VAL A 123 -8.75 -9.27 6.58
C VAL A 123 -9.46 -10.43 5.88
N SER A 124 -9.71 -11.54 6.59
CA SER A 124 -10.39 -12.71 6.01
C SER A 124 -11.86 -12.44 5.65
N ILE A 125 -12.56 -11.62 6.44
CA ILE A 125 -13.95 -11.25 6.17
C ILE A 125 -14.02 -10.27 5.00
N ILE A 126 -13.09 -9.32 4.94
CA ILE A 126 -12.93 -8.43 3.79
C ILE A 126 -12.66 -9.24 2.51
N ALA A 127 -11.78 -10.24 2.57
CA ALA A 127 -11.48 -11.09 1.41
C ALA A 127 -12.71 -11.83 0.87
N ALA A 128 -13.63 -12.24 1.76
CA ALA A 128 -14.85 -12.92 1.41
C ALA A 128 -15.94 -12.01 0.83
N SER A 129 -15.79 -10.68 0.88
CA SER A 129 -16.83 -9.71 0.47
C SER A 129 -16.88 -9.44 -1.04
N GLY A 130 -16.48 -10.41 -1.87
CA GLY A 130 -16.44 -10.31 -3.33
C GLY A 130 -15.11 -9.82 -3.89
N ARG A 131 -15.07 -9.52 -5.19
CA ARG A 131 -13.83 -9.23 -5.94
C ARG A 131 -13.01 -8.08 -5.35
N ASN A 132 -13.66 -6.96 -5.02
CA ASN A 132 -12.96 -5.78 -4.49
C ASN A 132 -12.40 -6.02 -3.09
N GLY A 133 -13.13 -6.76 -2.26
CA GLY A 133 -12.68 -7.15 -0.93
C GLY A 133 -11.47 -8.11 -1.00
N LEU A 134 -11.51 -9.06 -1.94
CA LEU A 134 -10.38 -9.95 -2.21
C LEU A 134 -9.11 -9.17 -2.56
N LEU A 135 -9.20 -8.29 -3.55
CA LEU A 135 -8.07 -7.47 -3.99
C LEU A 135 -7.56 -6.52 -2.89
N LEU A 136 -8.47 -5.94 -2.09
CA LEU A 136 -8.08 -5.15 -0.92
C LEU A 136 -7.30 -5.99 0.09
N SER A 137 -7.76 -7.21 0.36
CA SER A 137 -7.09 -8.12 1.30
C SER A 137 -5.69 -8.51 0.81
N ARG A 138 -5.50 -8.74 -0.50
CA ARG A 138 -4.19 -8.99 -1.11
C ARG A 138 -3.27 -7.81 -0.92
N TYR A 139 -3.77 -6.61 -1.21
CA TYR A 139 -2.99 -5.38 -1.09
C TYR A 139 -2.56 -5.11 0.35
N LEU A 140 -3.48 -5.23 1.32
CA LEU A 140 -3.19 -5.09 2.75
C LEU A 140 -2.10 -6.07 3.20
N SER A 141 -2.22 -7.34 2.81
CA SER A 141 -1.29 -8.40 3.20
C SER A 141 0.10 -8.22 2.58
N TRP A 142 0.14 -7.76 1.32
CA TRP A 142 1.37 -7.46 0.61
C TRP A 142 2.10 -6.27 1.25
N THR A 143 1.38 -5.16 1.47
CA THR A 143 1.90 -3.98 2.13
C THR A 143 2.46 -4.32 3.51
N ASP A 144 1.71 -5.08 4.32
CA ASP A 144 2.12 -5.44 5.67
C ASP A 144 3.44 -6.23 5.69
N ARG A 145 3.63 -7.18 4.77
CA ARG A 145 4.88 -7.94 4.65
C ARG A 145 6.07 -7.08 4.28
N ILE A 146 5.89 -6.16 3.34
CA ILE A 146 6.97 -5.25 2.94
C ILE A 146 7.31 -4.32 4.09
N VAL A 147 6.33 -3.75 4.80
CA VAL A 147 6.59 -2.86 5.93
C VAL A 147 7.25 -3.62 7.08
N ALA A 148 6.76 -4.80 7.44
CA ALA A 148 7.35 -5.65 8.47
C ALA A 148 8.82 -5.98 8.17
N SER A 149 9.15 -6.30 6.92
CA SER A 149 10.53 -6.53 6.50
C SER A 149 11.37 -5.25 6.50
N THR A 150 10.83 -4.14 5.98
CA THR A 150 11.54 -2.85 5.84
C THR A 150 11.87 -2.23 7.19
N LEU A 151 10.91 -2.26 8.12
CA LEU A 151 11.04 -1.69 9.45
C LEU A 151 11.47 -2.72 10.49
N ASN A 152 11.66 -3.99 10.12
CA ASN A 152 11.94 -5.06 11.09
C ASN A 152 10.94 -5.02 12.28
N CYS A 153 9.65 -5.16 11.97
CA CYS A 153 8.57 -5.20 12.96
C CYS A 153 7.65 -6.41 12.73
N GLN A 154 6.72 -6.64 13.65
CA GLN A 154 5.71 -7.68 13.49
C GLN A 154 4.71 -7.31 12.39
N LEU A 155 4.10 -8.34 11.79
CA LEU A 155 2.99 -8.18 10.86
C LEU A 155 1.78 -7.58 11.58
N LEU A 156 1.20 -6.53 11.01
CA LEU A 156 0.01 -5.84 11.49
C LEU A 156 -1.23 -6.73 11.45
N PHE A 157 -1.35 -7.59 10.44
CA PHE A 157 -2.50 -8.48 10.23
C PHE A 157 -2.16 -9.96 10.48
N GLY A 158 -1.00 -10.23 11.09
CA GLY A 158 -0.54 -11.59 11.37
C GLY A 158 -0.25 -12.40 10.10
N ASN A 159 -0.39 -13.73 10.19
CA ASN A 159 0.00 -14.65 9.12
C ASN A 159 -1.09 -14.86 8.07
N TYR A 160 -1.99 -13.91 7.85
CA TYR A 160 -2.96 -14.05 6.76
C TYR A 160 -2.21 -14.16 5.42
N VAL A 161 -2.44 -15.28 4.74
CA VAL A 161 -1.89 -15.64 3.44
C VAL A 161 -3.06 -16.15 2.62
N GLU A 162 -3.59 -15.32 1.72
CA GLU A 162 -4.63 -15.76 0.78
C GLU A 162 -4.05 -16.66 -0.31
N ASP A 163 -2.82 -16.35 -0.77
CA ASP A 163 -2.15 -17.05 -1.85
C ASP A 163 -0.82 -17.65 -1.39
N HIS A 164 -0.67 -18.97 -1.57
CA HIS A 164 0.58 -19.67 -1.30
C HIS A 164 1.77 -19.08 -2.09
N THR A 165 1.56 -18.38 -3.20
CA THR A 165 2.63 -17.67 -3.93
C THR A 165 3.15 -16.46 -3.15
N LEU A 166 2.27 -15.65 -2.52
CA LEU A 166 2.66 -14.57 -1.60
C LEU A 166 3.38 -15.14 -0.37
N GLY A 167 2.95 -16.30 0.13
CA GLY A 167 3.67 -17.00 1.21
C GLY A 167 5.09 -17.44 0.84
N ARG A 168 5.36 -17.72 -0.45
CA ARG A 168 6.64 -18.23 -0.96
C ARG A 168 7.60 -17.15 -1.46
N ALA A 169 7.13 -15.91 -1.64
CA ALA A 169 7.99 -14.83 -2.08
C ALA A 169 9.07 -14.52 -1.02
N GLN A 170 10.34 -14.39 -1.46
CA GLN A 170 11.42 -13.96 -0.58
C GLN A 170 11.31 -12.44 -0.33
N TRP A 171 10.61 -12.08 0.74
CA TRP A 171 10.36 -10.70 1.13
C TRP A 171 11.61 -9.96 1.65
N ASN A 172 12.54 -10.69 2.27
CA ASN A 172 13.78 -10.12 2.79
C ASN A 172 14.65 -9.56 1.67
N GLY A 173 14.93 -8.25 1.74
CA GLY A 173 15.68 -7.54 0.70
C GLY A 173 14.92 -7.42 -0.62
N MET A 174 13.61 -7.67 -0.66
CA MET A 174 12.83 -7.47 -1.88
C MET A 174 12.74 -5.98 -2.24
N TRP A 175 12.64 -5.11 -1.23
CA TRP A 175 12.73 -3.67 -1.43
C TRP A 175 14.12 -3.22 -1.88
N SER A 176 15.20 -3.77 -1.30
CA SER A 176 16.55 -3.47 -1.78
C SER A 176 16.75 -3.93 -3.23
N LYS A 177 16.16 -5.07 -3.63
CA LYS A 177 16.11 -5.51 -5.03
C LYS A 177 15.36 -4.52 -5.94
N VAL A 178 14.19 -4.02 -5.52
CA VAL A 178 13.44 -2.96 -6.24
C VAL A 178 14.24 -1.65 -6.32
N GLN A 179 15.03 -1.34 -5.29
CA GLN A 179 15.92 -0.18 -5.31
C GLN A 179 17.08 -0.35 -6.28
N THR A 180 17.64 -1.57 -6.41
CA THR A 180 18.80 -1.93 -7.25
C THR A 180 18.48 -2.37 -8.68
N MET A 181 17.20 -2.50 -9.06
CA MET A 181 16.79 -2.90 -10.42
C MET A 181 17.05 -1.82 -11.51
N ILE A 182 18.01 -0.93 -11.27
CA ILE A 182 18.29 0.26 -12.07
C ILE A 182 19.79 0.49 -12.10
#